data_AF-A0A2N6CSH7-F1
#
_entry.id   AF-A0A2N6CSH7-F1
#
_cell.length_a   1.000
_cell.length_b   1.000
_cell.length_c   1.000
_cell.angle_alpha   90.00
_cell.angle_beta   90.00
_cell.angle_gamma   90.00
#
_symmetry.space_group_name_H-M   'P 1'
#
loop_
_entity.id
_entity.type
_entity.pdbx_description
1 polymer ?
#
loop_
_entity_poly.entity_id
_entity_poly.type
_entity_poly.pdbx_seq_one_letter_code
_entity_poly.pdbx_strand_id
1 'polypeptide(L)'
;MNSTDQVRETYAALTDLGVIENNSPRVLGIYLSCAAGYTDIPPTFAKGVAEGTFRALTNCRIVSRAVRAAMALASTDNPANIAVDFSAENEQLKYIPLCEDGAALLDWASSIERKIYATLDALGPAPAVPSECNHQTFEAIAWLGDVHFQIDNREIGQDKLLMFDDMHRLARAQRVLLRDEVATMRSPTPVWLAERTIVLGLDELFSQGARIGKDFIEISLDAQWASASGGRSFRRFAESVSERRARDEQLVLGGTLAGRLTDSLTEIDNEVIRSTINTLLDRLAESDAKADFRYSAWIEDWRSQDFDNMSERLARLQEIAILVARDQRKSQLDLSLEPLSAAELHNKSLSGLRNAARIQLKADFGIPYYYGFDQISLLASYNIDEFLGIASKLYERLLAKRTVRSTVSLSVKEQEGIVTKLSRSRLADIQQFHTHGERAKTLLTAIGKFCSEKTHLNNAPYAPGVTGIAFDNKAILQLQEGLRPGAGKGYAELAKVIQECVAENLLLVDRDVKQGGKRWTVMYLNRLVGVQFDLPCSRGGWQPVTLNALLRWMYTGEPTVN
;
A
#
# COMPACT_ATOMS: atom_id res chain seq x y z
N MET A 1 23.71 10.43 -1.73
CA MET A 1 23.70 10.47 -3.20
C MET A 1 23.31 11.88 -3.63
N ASN A 2 24.10 12.52 -4.50
CA ASN A 2 23.82 13.89 -4.95
C ASN A 2 22.65 13.87 -5.97
N SER A 3 21.83 14.93 -5.97
CA SER A 3 20.68 15.09 -6.88
C SER A 3 21.06 14.85 -8.36
N THR A 4 22.28 15.24 -8.74
CA THR A 4 22.86 15.07 -10.06
C THR A 4 23.05 13.60 -10.48
N ASP A 5 23.35 12.70 -9.54
CA ASP A 5 23.58 11.28 -9.83
C ASP A 5 22.27 10.54 -10.15
N GLN A 6 21.15 10.94 -9.53
CA GLN A 6 19.84 10.34 -9.75
C GLN A 6 19.16 10.83 -11.04
N VAL A 7 19.31 12.13 -11.38
CA VAL A 7 18.89 12.63 -12.69
C VAL A 7 19.62 11.87 -13.80
N ARG A 8 20.91 11.57 -13.59
CA ARG A 8 21.70 10.76 -14.53
C ARG A 8 21.20 9.33 -14.66
N GLU A 9 20.81 8.68 -13.55
CA GLU A 9 20.27 7.31 -13.55
C GLU A 9 18.90 7.24 -14.27
N THR A 10 17.99 8.17 -13.96
CA THR A 10 16.69 8.26 -14.64
C THR A 10 16.87 8.58 -16.13
N TYR A 11 17.75 9.53 -16.45
CA TYR A 11 18.05 9.88 -17.84
C TYR A 11 18.63 8.70 -18.62
N ALA A 12 19.55 7.94 -18.02
CA ALA A 12 20.10 6.73 -18.62
C ALA A 12 19.00 5.68 -18.87
N ALA A 13 18.16 5.41 -17.88
CA ALA A 13 17.05 4.47 -18.02
C ALA A 13 16.05 4.90 -19.10
N LEU A 14 15.72 6.19 -19.21
CA LEU A 14 14.85 6.73 -20.26
C LEU A 14 15.51 6.65 -21.65
N THR A 15 16.82 6.82 -21.73
CA THR A 15 17.59 6.64 -22.97
C THR A 15 17.60 5.17 -23.39
N ASP A 16 17.82 4.25 -22.44
CA ASP A 16 17.79 2.80 -22.69
C ASP A 16 16.41 2.31 -23.16
N LEU A 17 15.34 2.96 -22.70
CA LEU A 17 13.97 2.69 -23.12
C LEU A 17 13.58 3.37 -24.45
N GLY A 18 14.49 4.14 -25.07
CA GLY A 18 14.21 4.87 -26.32
C GLY A 18 13.27 6.07 -26.16
N VAL A 19 13.00 6.49 -24.92
CA VAL A 19 12.16 7.67 -24.64
C VAL A 19 12.89 8.96 -24.98
N ILE A 20 14.22 8.94 -24.85
CA ILE A 20 15.12 10.05 -25.20
C ILE A 20 16.07 9.57 -26.29
N GLU A 21 16.03 10.22 -27.45
CA GLU A 21 16.93 9.98 -28.57
C GLU A 21 17.64 11.28 -28.95
N ASN A 22 18.95 11.23 -29.21
CA ASN A 22 19.74 12.41 -29.61
C ASN A 22 19.57 13.64 -28.67
N ASN A 23 19.43 13.39 -27.36
CA ASN A 23 19.22 14.42 -26.33
C ASN A 23 17.88 15.19 -26.48
N SER A 24 16.90 14.60 -27.16
CA SER A 24 15.54 15.12 -27.32
C SER A 24 14.50 14.06 -26.90
N PRO A 25 13.43 14.43 -26.17
CA PRO A 25 12.33 13.52 -25.87
C PRO A 25 11.58 13.13 -27.15
N ARG A 26 11.43 11.82 -27.37
CA ARG A 26 10.63 11.26 -28.47
C ARG A 26 9.17 11.06 -28.08
N VAL A 27 8.92 10.79 -26.80
CA VAL A 27 7.58 10.54 -26.24
C VAL A 27 7.00 11.82 -25.63
N LEU A 28 5.78 12.17 -26.02
CA LEU A 28 4.98 13.23 -25.42
C LEU A 28 4.11 12.67 -24.29
N GLY A 29 4.51 12.94 -23.04
CA GLY A 29 3.72 12.58 -21.86
C GLY A 29 2.59 13.58 -21.57
N ILE A 30 1.35 13.09 -21.55
CA ILE A 30 0.16 13.90 -21.32
C ILE A 30 -0.44 13.51 -19.97
N TYR A 31 -0.20 14.35 -18.96
CA TYR A 31 -0.62 14.09 -17.59
C TYR A 31 -1.96 14.76 -17.25
N LEU A 32 -2.90 13.97 -16.74
CA LEU A 32 -4.18 14.43 -16.18
C LEU A 32 -4.34 13.92 -14.75
N SER A 33 -4.51 14.86 -13.81
CA SER A 33 -4.95 14.51 -12.45
C SER A 33 -6.47 14.44 -12.39
N CYS A 34 -6.99 13.28 -11.98
CA CYS A 34 -8.41 13.08 -11.70
C CYS A 34 -8.90 13.80 -10.42
N ALA A 35 -8.00 14.39 -9.64
CA ALA A 35 -8.35 15.25 -8.52
C ALA A 35 -8.85 16.66 -8.96
N ALA A 36 -8.77 16.98 -10.25
CA ALA A 36 -9.09 18.31 -10.79
C ALA A 36 -10.62 18.60 -10.89
N GLY A 37 -11.43 18.28 -9.88
CA GLY A 37 -12.85 18.69 -9.85
C GLY A 37 -13.79 17.93 -10.80
N TYR A 38 -13.43 16.73 -11.26
CA TYR A 38 -14.36 15.89 -12.04
C TYR A 38 -15.59 15.45 -11.21
N THR A 39 -15.42 15.36 -9.89
CA THR A 39 -16.50 15.02 -8.94
C THR A 39 -17.51 16.12 -8.72
N ASP A 40 -17.23 17.34 -9.20
CA ASP A 40 -18.12 18.49 -9.06
C ASP A 40 -19.36 18.34 -9.95
N ILE A 41 -19.34 17.40 -10.90
CA ILE A 41 -20.50 17.00 -11.70
C ILE A 41 -21.55 16.37 -10.78
N PRO A 42 -22.72 17.00 -10.58
CA PRO A 42 -23.67 16.57 -9.58
C PRO A 42 -24.28 15.22 -9.91
N PRO A 43 -24.51 14.33 -8.92
CA PRO A 43 -25.23 13.08 -9.14
C PRO A 43 -26.71 13.31 -9.46
N THR A 44 -27.24 14.54 -9.28
CA THR A 44 -28.61 14.93 -9.61
C THR A 44 -28.83 15.07 -11.12
N PHE A 45 -27.77 15.16 -11.92
CA PHE A 45 -27.91 15.17 -13.38
C PHE A 45 -28.51 13.84 -13.85
N ALA A 46 -29.36 13.90 -14.87
CA ALA A 46 -29.80 12.69 -15.55
C ALA A 46 -28.57 11.90 -16.02
N LYS A 47 -28.58 10.57 -15.82
CA LYS A 47 -27.39 9.72 -16.02
C LYS A 47 -26.64 9.99 -17.34
N GLY A 48 -27.36 10.05 -18.46
CA GLY A 48 -26.74 10.31 -19.77
C GLY A 48 -26.10 11.69 -19.89
N VAL A 49 -26.65 12.71 -19.23
CA VAL A 49 -26.09 14.07 -19.20
C VAL A 49 -24.85 14.10 -18.33
N ALA A 50 -24.88 13.49 -17.14
CA ALA A 50 -23.71 13.44 -16.25
C ALA A 50 -22.51 12.74 -16.92
N GLU A 51 -22.76 11.60 -17.56
CA GLU A 51 -21.74 10.85 -18.31
C GLU A 51 -21.21 11.66 -19.50
N GLY A 52 -22.07 12.33 -20.26
CA GLY A 52 -21.64 13.12 -21.39
C GLY A 52 -20.90 14.41 -21.03
N THR A 53 -21.28 15.07 -19.94
CA THR A 53 -20.52 16.18 -19.35
C THR A 53 -19.15 15.73 -18.87
N PHE A 54 -19.06 14.55 -18.24
CA PHE A 54 -17.79 13.97 -17.83
C PHE A 54 -16.88 13.72 -19.03
N ARG A 55 -17.40 13.10 -20.10
CA ARG A 55 -16.66 12.91 -21.35
C ARG A 55 -16.22 14.22 -21.99
N ALA A 56 -17.07 15.25 -21.99
CA ALA A 56 -16.73 16.57 -22.52
C ALA A 56 -15.58 17.24 -21.74
N LEU A 57 -15.66 17.22 -20.41
CA LEU A 57 -14.63 17.75 -19.53
C LEU A 57 -13.30 16.99 -19.68
N THR A 58 -13.36 15.66 -19.80
CA THR A 58 -12.17 14.85 -20.04
C THR A 58 -11.56 15.15 -21.42
N ASN A 59 -12.38 15.22 -22.48
CA ASN A 59 -11.87 15.50 -23.83
C ASN A 59 -11.19 16.87 -23.91
N CYS A 60 -11.81 17.92 -23.38
CA CYS A 60 -11.21 19.25 -23.43
C CYS A 60 -9.91 19.33 -22.63
N ARG A 61 -9.83 18.64 -21.49
CA ARG A 61 -8.60 18.58 -20.69
C ARG A 61 -7.50 17.79 -21.36
N ILE A 62 -7.79 16.70 -22.04
CA ILE A 62 -6.80 15.95 -22.81
C ILE A 62 -6.20 16.84 -23.91
N VAL A 63 -7.05 17.49 -24.71
CA VAL A 63 -6.61 18.41 -25.78
C VAL A 63 -5.78 19.55 -25.21
N SER A 64 -6.26 20.20 -24.15
CA SER A 64 -5.54 21.30 -23.51
C SER A 64 -4.17 20.87 -22.97
N ARG A 65 -4.10 19.70 -22.31
CA ARG A 65 -2.84 19.17 -21.76
C ARG A 65 -1.89 18.70 -22.85
N ALA A 66 -2.39 18.18 -23.96
CA ALA A 66 -1.57 17.77 -25.10
C ALA A 66 -0.88 18.97 -25.75
N VAL A 67 -1.62 20.06 -26.04
CA VAL A 67 -1.03 21.29 -26.59
C VAL A 67 -0.02 21.89 -25.61
N ARG A 68 -0.35 21.95 -24.31
CA ARG A 68 0.59 22.45 -23.28
C ARG A 68 1.84 21.58 -23.14
N ALA A 69 1.72 20.27 -23.27
CA ALA A 69 2.87 19.37 -23.26
C ALA A 69 3.76 19.60 -24.49
N ALA A 70 3.15 19.80 -25.68
CA ALA A 70 3.87 20.14 -26.90
C ALA A 70 4.62 21.48 -26.75
N MET A 71 3.96 22.50 -26.19
CA MET A 71 4.58 23.79 -25.85
C MET A 71 5.76 23.66 -24.88
N ALA A 72 5.62 22.82 -23.85
CA ALA A 72 6.69 22.58 -22.88
C ALA A 72 7.89 21.87 -23.53
N LEU A 73 7.65 20.88 -24.39
CA LEU A 73 8.69 20.19 -25.17
C LEU A 73 9.42 21.16 -26.12
N ALA A 74 8.66 22.08 -26.70
CA ALA A 74 9.15 23.13 -27.59
C ALA A 74 9.89 24.27 -26.89
N SER A 75 9.79 24.38 -25.57
CA SER A 75 10.21 25.56 -24.82
C SER A 75 9.61 26.86 -25.37
N THR A 76 8.31 26.84 -25.71
CA THR A 76 7.58 28.02 -26.20
C THR A 76 6.36 28.34 -25.33
N ASP A 77 6.16 29.63 -25.05
CA ASP A 77 4.98 30.11 -24.32
C ASP A 77 3.83 30.52 -25.26
N ASN A 78 4.08 30.58 -26.57
CA ASN A 78 3.07 30.96 -27.56
C ASN A 78 2.43 29.72 -28.21
N PRO A 79 1.14 29.44 -27.95
CA PRO A 79 0.48 28.26 -28.52
C PRO A 79 0.34 28.33 -30.04
N ALA A 80 0.36 29.53 -30.64
CA ALA A 80 0.28 29.71 -32.09
C ALA A 80 1.52 29.19 -32.85
N ASN A 81 2.60 28.91 -32.13
CA ASN A 81 3.80 28.31 -32.72
C ASN A 81 3.67 26.78 -32.89
N ILE A 82 2.59 26.18 -32.37
CA ILE A 82 2.32 24.75 -32.48
C ILE A 82 1.35 24.55 -33.65
N ALA A 83 1.87 24.13 -34.79
CA ALA A 83 1.05 23.65 -35.89
C ALA A 83 0.53 22.24 -35.58
N VAL A 84 -0.70 21.97 -35.98
CA VAL A 84 -1.39 20.72 -35.70
C VAL A 84 -1.87 20.10 -37.00
N ASP A 85 -1.33 18.94 -37.33
CA ASP A 85 -1.76 18.16 -38.48
C ASP A 85 -2.59 16.96 -38.04
N PHE A 86 -3.53 16.56 -38.90
CA PHE A 86 -4.43 15.42 -38.66
C PHE A 86 -4.26 14.39 -39.77
N SER A 87 -4.24 13.10 -39.42
CA SER A 87 -4.38 12.02 -40.40
C SER A 87 -5.80 12.05 -41.02
N ALA A 88 -5.96 11.53 -42.25
CA ALA A 88 -7.24 11.50 -42.96
C ALA A 88 -8.35 10.68 -42.26
N GLU A 89 -8.00 9.87 -41.25
CA GLU A 89 -8.96 9.10 -40.44
C GLU A 89 -9.73 9.98 -39.42
N ASN A 90 -9.25 11.20 -39.14
CA ASN A 90 -9.88 12.16 -38.22
C ASN A 90 -11.06 12.95 -38.81
N GLU A 91 -11.45 12.74 -40.07
CA GLU A 91 -12.64 13.40 -40.66
C GLU A 91 -13.96 13.00 -39.96
N GLN A 92 -13.93 11.99 -39.09
CA GLN A 92 -15.09 11.50 -38.34
C GLN A 92 -15.24 12.08 -36.92
N LEU A 93 -14.33 12.97 -36.49
CA LEU A 93 -14.44 13.62 -35.19
C LEU A 93 -15.69 14.52 -35.13
N LYS A 94 -16.51 14.32 -34.10
CA LYS A 94 -17.80 15.00 -33.94
C LYS A 94 -17.73 16.21 -33.02
N TYR A 95 -16.88 16.17 -32.00
CA TYR A 95 -16.86 17.17 -30.93
C TYR A 95 -15.59 18.01 -30.92
N ILE A 96 -14.44 17.40 -31.24
CA ILE A 96 -13.14 18.09 -31.27
C ILE A 96 -12.96 18.77 -32.63
N PRO A 97 -12.65 20.08 -32.68
CA PRO A 97 -12.50 20.78 -33.94
C PRO A 97 -11.18 20.41 -34.64
N LEU A 98 -11.23 20.30 -35.96
CA LEU A 98 -10.06 20.12 -36.83
C LEU A 98 -9.40 21.47 -37.08
N CYS A 99 -8.67 21.98 -36.09
CA CYS A 99 -7.93 23.24 -36.19
C CYS A 99 -6.44 22.97 -36.40
N GLU A 100 -5.84 23.64 -37.38
CA GLU A 100 -4.40 23.52 -37.70
C GLU A 100 -3.49 24.26 -36.72
N ASP A 101 -4.07 24.96 -35.73
CA ASP A 101 -3.37 25.82 -34.78
C ASP A 101 -3.66 25.40 -33.33
N GLY A 102 -2.60 25.21 -32.54
CA GLY A 102 -2.66 24.95 -31.11
C GLY A 102 -3.39 26.03 -30.31
N ALA A 103 -3.34 27.30 -30.73
CA ALA A 103 -4.07 28.37 -30.05
C ALA A 103 -5.60 28.17 -30.15
N ALA A 104 -6.09 27.83 -31.35
CA ALA A 104 -7.50 27.56 -31.60
C ALA A 104 -8.01 26.35 -30.78
N LEU A 105 -7.19 25.29 -30.65
CA LEU A 105 -7.52 24.13 -29.82
C LEU A 105 -7.58 24.48 -28.32
N LEU A 106 -6.66 25.32 -27.83
CA LEU A 106 -6.69 25.78 -26.44
C LEU A 106 -7.90 26.66 -26.15
N ASP A 107 -8.27 27.53 -27.08
CA ASP A 107 -9.45 28.39 -26.95
C ASP A 107 -10.74 27.57 -26.93
N TRP A 108 -10.85 26.58 -27.82
CA TRP A 108 -11.95 25.62 -27.80
C TRP A 108 -12.01 24.87 -26.46
N ALA A 109 -10.90 24.27 -26.02
CA ALA A 109 -10.87 23.49 -24.79
C ALA A 109 -11.24 24.34 -23.57
N SER A 110 -10.71 25.56 -23.50
CA SER A 110 -11.00 26.52 -22.43
C SER A 110 -12.45 27.02 -22.48
N SER A 111 -13.04 27.11 -23.67
CA SER A 111 -14.45 27.49 -23.87
C SER A 111 -15.38 26.39 -23.35
N ILE A 112 -15.13 25.13 -23.70
CA ILE A 112 -15.91 23.99 -23.20
C ILE A 112 -15.81 23.88 -21.68
N GLU A 113 -14.61 23.95 -21.11
CA GLU A 113 -14.42 23.87 -19.65
C GLU A 113 -15.16 25.01 -18.93
N ARG A 114 -15.04 26.26 -19.41
CA ARG A 114 -15.78 27.41 -18.86
C ARG A 114 -17.29 27.22 -18.92
N LYS A 115 -17.83 26.71 -20.03
CA LYS A 115 -19.28 26.47 -20.18
C LYS A 115 -19.78 25.38 -19.23
N ILE A 116 -18.99 24.33 -19.02
CA ILE A 116 -19.31 23.28 -18.04
C ILE A 116 -19.37 23.89 -16.65
N TYR A 117 -18.33 24.60 -16.20
CA TYR A 117 -18.32 25.21 -14.87
C TYR A 117 -19.41 26.27 -14.69
N ALA A 118 -19.69 27.09 -15.70
CA ALA A 118 -20.83 28.02 -15.66
C ALA A 118 -22.18 27.31 -15.49
N THR A 119 -22.32 26.09 -16.04
CA THR A 119 -23.51 25.26 -15.86
C THR A 119 -23.56 24.64 -14.46
N LEU A 120 -22.41 24.27 -13.89
CA LEU A 120 -22.30 23.75 -12.52
C LEU A 120 -22.62 24.81 -11.47
N ASP A 121 -22.20 26.06 -11.72
CA ASP A 121 -22.45 27.21 -10.84
C ASP A 121 -23.89 27.76 -10.96
N ALA A 122 -24.64 27.35 -11.97
CA ALA A 122 -26.01 27.80 -12.19
C ALA A 122 -26.95 27.28 -11.09
N LEU A 123 -27.41 28.17 -10.22
CA LEU A 123 -28.39 27.87 -9.18
C LEU A 123 -29.77 27.62 -9.79
N GLY A 124 -30.16 26.34 -9.94
CA GLY A 124 -31.48 25.95 -10.42
C GLY A 124 -31.75 24.44 -10.28
N PRO A 125 -33.03 24.00 -10.31
CA PRO A 125 -33.40 22.60 -10.05
C PRO A 125 -32.96 21.61 -11.14
N ALA A 126 -32.54 22.09 -12.32
CA ALA A 126 -31.91 21.31 -13.38
C ALA A 126 -31.20 22.26 -14.36
N PRO A 127 -29.89 22.52 -14.21
CA PRO A 127 -29.18 23.38 -15.15
C PRO A 127 -29.14 22.70 -16.53
N ALA A 128 -29.53 23.44 -17.57
CA ALA A 128 -29.51 22.93 -18.94
C ALA A 128 -28.06 22.87 -19.44
N VAL A 129 -27.51 21.66 -19.55
CA VAL A 129 -26.17 21.46 -20.11
C VAL A 129 -26.20 21.75 -21.62
N PRO A 130 -25.33 22.65 -22.13
CA PRO A 130 -25.20 22.90 -23.57
C PRO A 130 -24.93 21.60 -24.33
N SER A 131 -25.49 21.46 -25.54
CA SER A 131 -25.31 20.24 -26.35
C SER A 131 -23.84 19.95 -26.68
N GLU A 132 -23.05 21.00 -26.89
CA GLU A 132 -21.60 20.96 -27.08
C GLU A 132 -20.83 20.48 -25.83
N CYS A 133 -21.43 20.54 -24.65
CA CYS A 133 -20.86 20.03 -23.40
C CYS A 133 -21.37 18.62 -23.06
N ASN A 134 -22.05 17.93 -23.98
CA ASN A 134 -22.62 16.60 -23.79
C ASN A 134 -22.08 15.62 -24.84
N HIS A 135 -20.86 15.13 -24.60
CA HIS A 135 -20.16 14.24 -25.53
C HIS A 135 -20.62 12.78 -25.37
N GLN A 136 -20.56 12.00 -26.45
CA GLN A 136 -20.97 10.59 -26.43
C GLN A 136 -19.82 9.62 -26.14
N THR A 137 -18.57 9.99 -26.42
CA THR A 137 -17.38 9.15 -26.27
C THR A 137 -16.17 9.96 -25.78
N PHE A 138 -15.16 9.29 -25.21
CA PHE A 138 -13.83 9.89 -24.97
C PHE A 138 -13.03 10.09 -26.28
N GLU A 139 -13.63 10.80 -27.23
CA GLU A 139 -13.07 11.07 -28.56
C GLU A 139 -11.65 11.65 -28.54
N ALA A 140 -11.25 12.36 -27.48
CA ALA A 140 -9.90 12.89 -27.37
C ALA A 140 -8.81 11.80 -27.28
N ILE A 141 -9.17 10.59 -26.83
CA ILE A 141 -8.23 9.46 -26.78
C ILE A 141 -7.98 8.88 -28.19
N ALA A 142 -8.99 8.94 -29.07
CA ALA A 142 -8.82 8.60 -30.48
C ALA A 142 -8.05 9.71 -31.20
N TRP A 143 -8.45 10.97 -31.00
CA TRP A 143 -7.76 12.15 -31.53
C TRP A 143 -6.25 12.15 -31.20
N LEU A 144 -5.86 11.75 -29.99
CA LEU A 144 -4.45 11.64 -29.63
C LEU A 144 -3.68 10.64 -30.49
N GLY A 145 -4.31 9.56 -30.95
CA GLY A 145 -3.65 8.57 -31.80
C GLY A 145 -3.18 9.12 -33.14
N ASP A 146 -3.86 10.15 -33.63
CA ASP A 146 -3.76 10.62 -35.01
C ASP A 146 -3.27 12.07 -35.16
N VAL A 147 -3.12 12.79 -34.05
CA VAL A 147 -2.67 14.18 -34.05
C VAL A 147 -1.15 14.27 -34.16
N HIS A 148 -0.64 15.10 -35.07
CA HIS A 148 0.78 15.39 -35.20
C HIS A 148 1.06 16.84 -34.82
N PHE A 149 1.97 17.06 -33.87
CA PHE A 149 2.37 18.39 -33.46
C PHE A 149 3.65 18.79 -34.18
N GLN A 150 3.66 19.97 -34.79
CA GLN A 150 4.79 20.48 -35.55
C GLN A 150 5.23 21.87 -35.08
N ILE A 151 6.53 22.11 -35.17
CA ILE A 151 7.18 23.39 -34.91
C ILE A 151 8.22 23.62 -35.98
N ASP A 152 8.16 24.77 -36.66
CA ASP A 152 9.05 25.08 -37.79
C ASP A 152 9.12 23.93 -38.81
N ASN A 153 7.96 23.31 -39.12
CA ASN A 153 7.81 22.11 -39.96
C ASN A 153 8.56 20.86 -39.48
N ARG A 154 8.87 20.76 -38.18
CA ARG A 154 9.44 19.57 -37.56
C ARG A 154 8.44 18.96 -36.59
N GLU A 155 8.17 17.68 -36.77
CA GLU A 155 7.31 16.93 -35.86
C GLU A 155 7.97 16.75 -34.49
N ILE A 156 7.18 16.95 -33.43
CA ILE A 156 7.58 16.76 -32.04
C ILE A 156 6.67 15.73 -31.37
N GLY A 157 7.24 14.90 -30.49
CA GLY A 157 6.44 13.95 -29.72
C GLY A 157 5.75 12.89 -30.60
N GLN A 158 6.56 12.18 -31.40
CA GLN A 158 6.11 11.13 -32.33
C GLN A 158 5.28 10.07 -31.61
N ASP A 159 5.77 9.63 -30.46
CA ASP A 159 5.06 8.71 -29.58
C ASP A 159 4.34 9.50 -28.50
N LYS A 160 3.17 9.04 -28.06
CA LYS A 160 2.36 9.73 -27.05
C LYS A 160 2.00 8.79 -25.92
N LEU A 161 1.92 9.32 -24.71
CA LEU A 161 1.51 8.57 -23.53
C LEU A 161 0.48 9.37 -22.76
N LEU A 162 -0.74 8.85 -22.65
CA LEU A 162 -1.80 9.47 -21.85
C LEU A 162 -1.76 8.90 -20.43
N MET A 163 -1.64 9.75 -19.42
CA MET A 163 -1.54 9.35 -18.01
C MET A 163 -2.67 9.96 -17.19
N PHE A 164 -3.57 9.12 -16.69
CA PHE A 164 -4.53 9.50 -15.66
C PHE A 164 -3.99 9.15 -14.29
N ASP A 165 -3.89 10.15 -13.43
CA ASP A 165 -3.45 10.00 -12.05
C ASP A 165 -4.60 10.27 -11.08
N ASP A 166 -4.50 9.77 -9.85
CA ASP A 166 -5.52 9.92 -8.81
C ASP A 166 -6.91 9.41 -9.23
N MET A 167 -7.00 8.35 -10.05
CA MET A 167 -8.29 7.80 -10.52
C MET A 167 -9.27 7.51 -9.37
N HIS A 168 -8.75 7.20 -8.18
CA HIS A 168 -9.51 6.99 -6.96
C HIS A 168 -10.34 8.20 -6.50
N ARG A 169 -10.01 9.41 -6.96
CA ARG A 169 -10.75 10.65 -6.72
C ARG A 169 -12.00 10.78 -7.58
N LEU A 170 -12.10 10.07 -8.70
CA LEU A 170 -13.32 10.07 -9.52
C LEU A 170 -14.46 9.35 -8.79
N ALA A 171 -15.71 9.72 -9.10
CA ALA A 171 -16.87 8.97 -8.64
C ALA A 171 -16.88 7.55 -9.23
N ARG A 172 -17.51 6.59 -8.54
CA ARG A 172 -17.57 5.18 -8.96
C ARG A 172 -18.04 5.02 -10.42
N ALA A 173 -19.14 5.69 -10.78
CA ALA A 173 -19.71 5.63 -12.13
C ALA A 173 -18.75 6.18 -13.19
N GLN A 174 -18.02 7.25 -12.87
CA GLN A 174 -17.02 7.86 -13.77
C GLN A 174 -15.82 6.92 -14.00
N ARG A 175 -15.32 6.26 -12.95
CA ARG A 175 -14.21 5.29 -13.05
C ARG A 175 -14.58 4.10 -13.94
N VAL A 176 -15.75 3.51 -13.69
CA VAL A 176 -16.25 2.38 -14.49
C VAL A 176 -16.38 2.80 -15.95
N LEU A 177 -16.99 3.97 -16.20
CA LEU A 177 -17.17 4.48 -17.54
C LEU A 177 -15.84 4.68 -18.29
N LEU A 178 -14.87 5.34 -17.66
CA LEU A 178 -13.57 5.59 -18.28
C LEU A 178 -12.83 4.29 -18.60
N ARG A 179 -12.83 3.32 -17.68
CA ARG A 179 -12.17 2.02 -17.90
C ARG A 179 -12.80 1.24 -19.04
N ASP A 180 -14.13 1.11 -19.01
CA ASP A 180 -14.84 0.29 -19.98
C ASP A 180 -14.69 0.86 -21.40
N GLU A 181 -14.80 2.19 -21.55
CA GLU A 181 -14.59 2.84 -22.85
C GLU A 181 -13.13 2.75 -23.32
N VAL A 182 -12.14 2.99 -22.46
CA VAL A 182 -10.72 2.88 -22.83
C VAL A 182 -10.36 1.46 -23.26
N ALA A 183 -10.83 0.44 -22.52
CA ALA A 183 -10.59 -0.95 -22.86
C ALA A 183 -11.28 -1.36 -24.18
N THR A 184 -12.43 -0.77 -24.49
CA THR A 184 -13.20 -1.06 -25.70
C THR A 184 -12.66 -0.33 -26.93
N MET A 185 -12.21 0.91 -26.77
CA MET A 185 -11.79 1.81 -27.86
C MET A 185 -10.55 1.30 -28.61
N ARG A 186 -9.66 0.55 -27.94
CA ARG A 186 -8.41 0.03 -28.53
C ARG A 186 -7.60 1.09 -29.29
N SER A 187 -7.45 2.28 -28.67
CA SER A 187 -6.66 3.37 -29.23
C SER A 187 -5.18 2.93 -29.41
N PRO A 188 -4.49 3.40 -30.45
CA PRO A 188 -3.06 3.19 -30.61
C PRO A 188 -2.24 3.94 -29.53
N THR A 189 -2.81 4.96 -28.88
CA THR A 189 -2.14 5.66 -27.79
C THR A 189 -2.17 4.85 -26.50
N PRO A 190 -1.01 4.52 -25.89
CA PRO A 190 -0.98 3.88 -24.59
C PRO A 190 -1.60 4.79 -23.51
N VAL A 191 -2.50 4.20 -22.71
CA VAL A 191 -3.17 4.87 -21.59
C VAL A 191 -2.73 4.25 -20.28
N TRP A 192 -2.08 5.06 -19.43
CA TRP A 192 -1.71 4.71 -18.07
C TRP A 192 -2.80 5.18 -17.10
N LEU A 193 -3.34 4.25 -16.30
CA LEU A 193 -4.31 4.55 -15.26
C LEU A 193 -3.67 4.28 -13.89
N ALA A 194 -3.38 5.33 -13.13
CA ALA A 194 -2.85 5.22 -11.78
C ALA A 194 -3.98 5.40 -10.74
N GLU A 195 -4.06 4.44 -9.81
CA GLU A 195 -5.03 4.47 -8.73
C GLU A 195 -4.46 3.88 -7.43
N ARG A 196 -5.19 4.08 -6.33
CA ARG A 196 -4.89 3.40 -5.06
C ARG A 196 -5.61 2.05 -5.03
N THR A 197 -4.90 0.98 -4.69
CA THR A 197 -5.42 -0.41 -4.51
C THR A 197 -6.73 -0.46 -3.69
N ILE A 198 -6.79 0.46 -2.74
CA ILE A 198 -7.86 0.76 -1.79
C ILE A 198 -9.23 1.05 -2.43
N VAL A 199 -9.27 1.52 -3.68
CA VAL A 199 -10.51 1.94 -4.36
C VAL A 199 -11.09 0.88 -5.29
N LEU A 200 -10.44 -0.28 -5.40
CA LEU A 200 -10.99 -1.45 -6.06
C LEU A 200 -12.06 -2.10 -5.18
N GLY A 201 -13.31 -1.64 -5.36
CA GLY A 201 -14.48 -2.37 -4.84
C GLY A 201 -14.44 -3.84 -5.27
N LEU A 202 -15.05 -4.72 -4.49
CA LEU A 202 -15.10 -6.16 -4.77
C LEU A 202 -15.62 -6.49 -6.19
N ASP A 203 -16.42 -5.61 -6.78
CA ASP A 203 -16.99 -5.76 -8.14
C ASP A 203 -16.10 -5.20 -9.27
N GLU A 204 -15.22 -4.23 -9.02
CA GLU A 204 -14.48 -3.48 -10.06
C GLU A 204 -13.22 -4.19 -10.57
N LEU A 205 -12.82 -5.27 -9.90
CA LEU A 205 -11.76 -6.18 -10.36
C LEU A 205 -12.27 -7.21 -11.38
N PHE A 206 -13.57 -7.20 -11.69
CA PHE A 206 -14.21 -8.13 -12.62
C PHE A 206 -15.07 -7.40 -13.65
N SER A 207 -14.48 -6.44 -14.38
CA SER A 207 -15.14 -5.98 -15.61
C SER A 207 -15.35 -7.19 -16.51
N GLN A 208 -16.61 -7.60 -16.63
CA GLN A 208 -17.05 -8.75 -17.43
C GLN A 208 -16.87 -8.39 -18.92
N GLY A 209 -15.62 -8.39 -19.41
CA GLY A 209 -15.31 -8.05 -20.79
C GLY A 209 -13.82 -7.95 -21.08
N ALA A 210 -13.06 -7.26 -20.22
CA ALA A 210 -11.64 -7.03 -20.42
C ALA A 210 -10.79 -8.14 -19.78
N ARG A 211 -9.90 -8.76 -20.56
CA ARG A 211 -9.01 -9.83 -20.09
C ARG A 211 -7.63 -9.27 -19.75
N ILE A 212 -7.20 -9.48 -18.50
CA ILE A 212 -5.84 -9.20 -18.03
C ILE A 212 -4.82 -9.87 -18.97
N GLY A 213 -3.81 -9.12 -19.41
CA GLY A 213 -2.76 -9.57 -20.32
C GLY A 213 -3.11 -9.49 -21.81
N LYS A 214 -4.38 -9.28 -22.16
CA LYS A 214 -4.81 -9.01 -23.54
C LYS A 214 -5.27 -7.57 -23.73
N ASP A 215 -6.17 -7.10 -22.87
CA ASP A 215 -6.80 -5.78 -23.01
C ASP A 215 -6.17 -4.73 -22.07
N PHE A 216 -5.56 -5.14 -20.96
CA PHE A 216 -4.77 -4.27 -20.07
C PHE A 216 -3.72 -5.06 -19.27
N ILE A 217 -2.71 -4.35 -18.77
CA ILE A 217 -1.66 -4.88 -17.90
C ILE A 217 -1.81 -4.23 -16.52
N GLU A 218 -1.97 -5.03 -15.49
CA GLU A 218 -2.02 -4.55 -14.10
C GLU A 218 -0.64 -4.61 -13.47
N ILE A 219 -0.16 -3.48 -12.94
CA ILE A 219 1.11 -3.37 -12.24
C ILE A 219 0.82 -3.02 -10.77
N SER A 220 0.78 -4.04 -9.91
CA SER A 220 0.62 -3.83 -8.47
C SER A 220 1.96 -3.51 -7.81
N LEU A 221 2.17 -2.24 -7.45
CA LEU A 221 3.34 -1.79 -6.70
C LEU A 221 3.42 -2.46 -5.32
N ASP A 222 2.27 -2.64 -4.65
CA ASP A 222 2.18 -3.33 -3.37
C ASP A 222 2.68 -4.78 -3.46
N ALA A 223 2.29 -5.51 -4.51
CA ALA A 223 2.76 -6.86 -4.75
C ALA A 223 4.27 -6.90 -5.06
N GLN A 224 4.77 -5.92 -5.81
CA GLN A 224 6.20 -5.80 -6.09
C GLN A 224 7.00 -5.54 -4.81
N TRP A 225 6.55 -4.63 -3.94
CA TRP A 225 7.18 -4.34 -2.66
C TRP A 225 7.07 -5.50 -1.67
N ALA A 226 5.97 -6.26 -1.71
CA ALA A 226 5.77 -7.45 -0.88
C ALA A 226 6.61 -8.66 -1.32
N SER A 227 7.20 -8.64 -2.52
CA SER A 227 8.07 -9.72 -3.00
C SER A 227 9.36 -9.87 -2.18
N ALA A 228 10.01 -11.04 -2.27
CA ALA A 228 11.21 -11.34 -1.49
C ALA A 228 12.37 -10.35 -1.71
N SER A 229 12.49 -9.77 -2.92
CA SER A 229 13.44 -8.69 -3.23
C SER A 229 12.86 -7.29 -3.00
N GLY A 230 11.53 -7.16 -3.08
CA GLY A 230 10.79 -5.90 -3.01
C GLY A 230 10.94 -5.11 -1.72
N GLY A 231 11.00 -5.80 -0.58
CA GLY A 231 11.14 -5.13 0.72
C GLY A 231 12.41 -4.27 0.83
N ARG A 232 13.52 -4.73 0.23
CA ARG A 232 14.77 -3.96 0.18
C ARG A 232 14.66 -2.76 -0.76
N SER A 233 13.96 -2.91 -1.88
CA SER A 233 13.71 -1.80 -2.80
C SER A 233 12.82 -0.74 -2.15
N PHE A 234 11.76 -1.13 -1.44
CA PHE A 234 10.92 -0.21 -0.68
C PHE A 234 11.70 0.52 0.40
N ARG A 235 12.55 -0.19 1.16
CA ARG A 235 13.44 0.43 2.16
C ARG A 235 14.29 1.54 1.54
N ARG A 236 14.97 1.26 0.43
CA ARG A 236 15.83 2.24 -0.27
C ARG A 236 15.00 3.42 -0.78
N PHE A 237 13.81 3.15 -1.31
CA PHE A 237 12.89 4.19 -1.75
C PHE A 237 12.45 5.09 -0.59
N ALA A 238 11.99 4.50 0.52
CA ALA A 238 11.58 5.21 1.73
C ALA A 238 12.72 6.07 2.32
N GLU A 239 13.94 5.52 2.38
CA GLU A 239 15.14 6.25 2.79
C GLU A 239 15.36 7.47 1.89
N SER A 240 15.36 7.29 0.57
CA SER A 240 15.54 8.39 -0.39
C SER A 240 14.48 9.49 -0.29
N VAL A 241 13.23 9.12 0.04
CA VAL A 241 12.11 10.05 0.19
C VAL A 241 12.24 10.83 1.49
N SER A 242 12.55 10.15 2.61
CA SER A 242 12.78 10.81 3.90
C SER A 242 13.95 11.80 3.85
N GLU A 243 15.04 11.43 3.17
CA GLU A 243 16.20 12.32 3.00
C GLU A 243 15.88 13.55 2.16
N ARG A 244 15.09 13.40 1.09
CA ARG A 244 14.64 14.54 0.27
C ARG A 244 13.85 15.53 1.11
N ARG A 245 12.83 15.05 1.83
CA ARG A 245 12.02 15.92 2.70
C ARG A 245 12.85 16.60 3.78
N ALA A 246 13.78 15.88 4.39
CA ALA A 246 14.67 16.48 5.40
C ALA A 246 15.56 17.58 4.83
N ARG A 247 16.01 17.46 3.57
CA ARG A 247 16.77 18.51 2.88
C ARG A 247 15.90 19.72 2.55
N ASP A 248 14.70 19.50 2.02
CA ASP A 248 13.78 20.57 1.64
C ASP A 248 13.34 21.41 2.85
N GLU A 249 13.11 20.75 3.99
CA GLU A 249 12.79 21.41 5.27
C GLU A 249 14.02 22.00 5.97
N GLN A 250 15.20 21.97 5.33
CA GLN A 250 16.48 22.40 5.90
C GLN A 250 16.73 21.81 7.30
N LEU A 251 16.27 20.58 7.56
CA LEU A 251 16.51 19.90 8.81
C LEU A 251 18.01 19.56 8.89
N VAL A 252 18.79 20.46 9.50
CA VAL A 252 20.26 20.35 9.60
C VAL A 252 20.69 19.26 10.60
N LEU A 253 20.06 18.08 10.60
CA LEU A 253 20.37 17.01 11.56
C LEU A 253 21.71 16.32 11.28
N GLY A 254 22.32 16.53 10.10
CA GLY A 254 23.60 15.91 9.70
C GLY A 254 23.51 14.38 9.62
N GLY A 255 23.64 13.82 8.43
CA GLY A 255 23.50 12.37 8.20
C GLY A 255 22.06 11.91 7.93
N THR A 256 21.89 10.61 7.70
CA THR A 256 20.61 9.99 7.29
C THR A 256 19.74 9.66 8.50
N LEU A 257 18.42 9.56 8.31
CA LEU A 257 17.50 9.10 9.37
C LEU A 257 17.92 7.71 9.86
N ALA A 258 18.20 6.79 8.94
CA ALA A 258 18.62 5.43 9.26
C ALA A 258 19.86 5.40 10.17
N GLY A 259 20.86 6.24 9.92
CA GLY A 259 22.07 6.34 10.74
C GLY A 259 21.84 6.93 12.15
N ARG A 260 20.68 7.53 12.40
CA ARG A 260 20.31 8.16 13.69
C ARG A 260 19.42 7.26 14.55
N LEU A 261 18.98 6.13 14.00
CA LEU A 261 18.21 5.11 14.71
C LEU A 261 19.16 4.02 15.20
N THR A 262 19.25 3.85 16.52
CA THR A 262 20.02 2.74 17.11
C THR A 262 19.36 1.40 16.76
N ASP A 263 20.15 0.43 16.29
CA ASP A 263 19.68 -0.92 15.89
C ASP A 263 20.23 -2.04 16.81
N SER A 264 20.83 -1.67 17.93
CA SER A 264 21.38 -2.60 18.92
C SER A 264 20.75 -2.38 20.29
N LEU A 265 20.63 -3.46 21.06
CA LEU A 265 20.09 -3.43 22.43
C LEU A 265 21.12 -2.99 23.47
N THR A 266 22.18 -2.27 23.08
CA THR A 266 23.29 -1.86 23.99
C THR A 266 22.84 -0.96 25.12
N GLU A 267 21.68 -0.31 24.98
CA GLU A 267 21.09 0.59 25.98
C GLU A 267 20.14 -0.12 26.95
N ILE A 268 19.88 -1.42 26.78
CA ILE A 268 19.11 -2.20 27.76
C ILE A 268 20.02 -2.55 28.92
N ASP A 269 19.47 -2.47 30.13
CA ASP A 269 20.16 -2.87 31.35
C ASP A 269 20.62 -4.34 31.26
N ASN A 270 21.91 -4.55 31.47
CA ASN A 270 22.51 -5.88 31.48
C ASN A 270 21.86 -6.80 32.53
N GLU A 271 21.31 -6.23 33.60
CA GLU A 271 20.59 -7.00 34.61
C GLU A 271 19.29 -7.62 34.06
N VAL A 272 18.53 -6.87 33.27
CA VAL A 272 17.30 -7.35 32.60
C VAL A 272 17.62 -8.46 31.60
N ILE A 273 18.71 -8.32 30.85
CA ILE A 273 19.16 -9.34 29.90
C ILE A 273 19.54 -10.63 30.65
N ARG A 274 20.31 -10.52 31.74
CA ARG A 274 20.73 -11.67 32.55
C ARG A 274 19.54 -12.38 33.20
N SER A 275 18.61 -11.63 33.79
CA SER A 275 17.42 -12.22 34.41
C SER A 275 16.52 -12.93 33.40
N THR A 276 16.39 -12.37 32.19
CA THR A 276 15.68 -13.00 31.07
C THR A 276 16.33 -14.32 30.66
N ILE A 277 17.66 -14.34 30.49
CA ILE A 277 18.41 -15.56 30.15
C ILE A 277 18.20 -16.64 31.22
N ASN A 278 18.36 -16.28 32.50
CA ASN A 278 18.21 -17.22 33.60
C ASN A 278 16.79 -17.82 33.63
N THR A 279 15.76 -16.97 33.51
CA THR A 279 14.36 -17.43 33.50
C THR A 279 14.08 -18.40 32.34
N LEU A 280 14.65 -18.14 31.16
CA LEU A 280 14.49 -19.04 30.01
C LEU A 280 15.24 -20.36 30.18
N LEU A 281 16.45 -20.33 30.75
CA LEU A 281 17.20 -21.53 31.07
C LEU A 281 16.49 -22.36 32.13
N ASP A 282 15.89 -21.74 33.15
CA ASP A 282 15.13 -22.44 34.18
C ASP A 282 13.90 -23.15 33.58
N ARG A 283 13.13 -22.47 32.71
CA ARG A 283 12.00 -23.08 31.97
C ARG A 283 12.43 -24.26 31.10
N LEU A 284 13.59 -24.16 30.45
CA LEU A 284 14.17 -25.23 29.63
C LEU A 284 14.66 -26.40 30.49
N ALA A 285 15.30 -26.12 31.63
CA ALA A 285 15.77 -27.14 32.57
C ALA A 285 14.61 -27.93 33.17
N GLU A 286 13.52 -27.26 33.59
CA GLU A 286 12.30 -27.93 34.05
C GLU A 286 11.68 -28.83 32.97
N SER A 287 11.75 -28.39 31.71
CA SER A 287 11.26 -29.14 30.55
C SER A 287 12.11 -30.37 30.24
N ASP A 288 13.44 -30.24 30.38
CA ASP A 288 14.40 -31.31 30.15
C ASP A 288 14.39 -32.35 31.27
N ALA A 289 14.22 -31.93 32.53
CA ALA A 289 14.06 -32.84 33.67
C ALA A 289 12.81 -33.73 33.55
N LYS A 290 11.74 -33.22 32.92
CA LYS A 290 10.53 -34.00 32.62
C LYS A 290 10.71 -34.97 31.45
N ALA A 291 11.68 -34.71 30.57
CA ALA A 291 11.92 -35.45 29.33
C ALA A 291 13.19 -36.31 29.37
N ASP A 292 13.81 -36.45 30.56
CA ASP A 292 14.99 -37.29 30.83
C ASP A 292 16.17 -37.02 29.85
N PHE A 293 16.67 -35.77 29.85
CA PHE A 293 17.89 -35.30 29.14
C PHE A 293 17.81 -35.09 27.61
N ARG A 294 16.61 -35.04 27.04
CA ARG A 294 16.37 -34.94 25.58
C ARG A 294 16.93 -33.67 24.90
N TYR A 295 16.98 -32.53 25.60
CA TYR A 295 17.29 -31.21 25.02
C TYR A 295 18.67 -30.66 25.44
N SER A 296 19.41 -31.41 26.25
CA SER A 296 20.74 -31.05 26.77
C SER A 296 21.72 -30.56 25.69
N ALA A 297 21.81 -31.28 24.57
CA ALA A 297 22.69 -30.94 23.45
C ALA A 297 22.36 -29.57 22.80
N TRP A 298 21.08 -29.16 22.77
CA TRP A 298 20.68 -27.86 22.23
C TRP A 298 21.10 -26.70 23.13
N ILE A 299 21.03 -26.90 24.45
CA ILE A 299 21.44 -25.90 25.44
C ILE A 299 22.97 -25.75 25.43
N GLU A 300 23.71 -26.86 25.31
CA GLU A 300 25.16 -26.85 25.19
C GLU A 300 25.64 -26.16 23.91
N ASP A 301 25.01 -26.45 22.77
CA ASP A 301 25.29 -25.76 21.50
C ASP A 301 25.13 -24.23 21.65
N TRP A 302 24.01 -23.79 22.23
CA TRP A 302 23.78 -22.35 22.49
C TRP A 302 24.83 -21.74 23.43
N ARG A 303 25.29 -22.47 24.46
CA ARG A 303 26.35 -22.00 25.38
C ARG A 303 27.70 -21.90 24.71
N SER A 304 27.97 -22.72 23.70
CA SER A 304 29.24 -22.76 22.98
C SER A 304 29.38 -21.68 21.90
N GLN A 305 28.27 -21.07 21.49
CA GLN A 305 28.24 -20.03 20.46
C GLN A 305 28.61 -18.65 21.02
N ASP A 306 29.55 -17.98 20.36
CA ASP A 306 29.85 -16.57 20.59
C ASP A 306 28.86 -15.69 19.82
N PHE A 307 28.19 -14.78 20.55
CA PHE A 307 27.22 -13.85 19.98
C PHE A 307 27.73 -12.41 20.10
N ASP A 308 27.97 -11.76 18.96
CA ASP A 308 28.33 -10.33 18.92
C ASP A 308 27.15 -9.42 19.31
N ASN A 309 25.91 -9.89 19.11
CA ASN A 309 24.69 -9.11 19.34
C ASN A 309 23.79 -9.78 20.39
N MET A 310 23.52 -9.08 21.49
CA MET A 310 22.68 -9.58 22.57
C MET A 310 21.23 -9.86 22.15
N SER A 311 20.70 -9.11 21.17
CA SER A 311 19.36 -9.41 20.62
C SER A 311 19.32 -10.77 19.93
N GLU A 312 20.40 -11.15 19.23
CA GLU A 312 20.49 -12.44 18.55
C GLU A 312 20.65 -13.56 19.57
N ARG A 313 21.47 -13.36 20.60
CA ARG A 313 21.65 -14.31 21.70
C ARG A 313 20.33 -14.68 22.38
N LEU A 314 19.53 -13.66 22.74
CA LEU A 314 18.21 -13.85 23.35
C LEU A 314 17.23 -14.52 22.38
N ALA A 315 17.20 -14.09 21.13
CA ALA A 315 16.32 -14.66 20.11
C ALA A 315 16.59 -16.15 19.89
N ARG A 316 17.87 -16.56 19.89
CA ARG A 316 18.25 -17.98 19.76
C ARG A 316 17.81 -18.83 20.95
N LEU A 317 17.96 -18.33 22.17
CA LEU A 317 17.51 -19.05 23.36
C LEU A 317 15.98 -19.24 23.36
N GLN A 318 15.24 -18.19 22.98
CA GLN A 318 13.79 -18.26 22.86
C GLN A 318 13.34 -19.18 21.71
N GLU A 319 14.09 -19.21 20.60
CA GLU A 319 13.85 -20.14 19.49
C GLU A 319 13.92 -21.60 19.96
N ILE A 320 14.92 -21.95 20.79
CA ILE A 320 15.04 -23.27 21.43
C ILE A 320 13.80 -23.55 22.29
N ALA A 321 13.38 -22.61 23.13
CA ALA A 321 12.19 -22.77 23.97
C ALA A 321 10.91 -23.06 23.15
N ILE A 322 10.72 -22.37 22.01
CA ILE A 322 9.59 -22.64 21.11
C ILE A 322 9.68 -24.04 20.49
N LEU A 323 10.87 -24.49 20.09
CA LEU A 323 11.07 -25.82 19.51
C LEU A 323 10.82 -26.93 20.54
N VAL A 324 11.26 -26.74 21.79
CA VAL A 324 10.96 -27.65 22.90
C VAL A 324 9.45 -27.75 23.12
N ALA A 325 8.74 -26.61 23.18
CA ALA A 325 7.29 -26.61 23.34
C ALA A 325 6.55 -27.27 22.15
N ARG A 326 7.07 -27.16 20.92
CA ARG A 326 6.54 -27.87 19.74
C ARG A 326 6.77 -29.38 19.83
N ASP A 327 7.94 -29.80 20.29
CA ASP A 327 8.33 -31.20 20.41
C ASP A 327 7.52 -31.89 21.52
N GLN A 328 7.40 -31.30 22.70
CA GLN A 328 6.57 -31.82 23.80
C GLN A 328 5.11 -32.05 23.42
N ARG A 329 4.56 -31.18 22.56
CA ARG A 329 3.19 -31.34 22.05
C ARG A 329 3.05 -32.49 21.05
N LYS A 330 4.15 -32.84 20.35
CA LYS A 330 4.20 -33.97 19.42
C LYS A 330 4.54 -35.29 20.12
N SER A 331 5.44 -35.29 21.11
CA SER A 331 5.82 -36.49 21.85
C SER A 331 4.70 -37.05 22.73
N GLN A 332 3.67 -36.25 23.07
CA GLN A 332 2.40 -36.81 23.57
C GLN A 332 1.73 -37.81 22.60
N LEU A 333 2.10 -37.79 21.32
CA LEU A 333 1.61 -38.71 20.29
C LEU A 333 2.67 -39.75 19.86
N ASP A 334 3.93 -39.60 20.27
CA ASP A 334 5.05 -40.42 19.79
C ASP A 334 6.06 -40.72 20.93
N LEU A 335 6.28 -42.01 21.23
CA LEU A 335 7.06 -42.51 22.38
C LEU A 335 8.59 -42.50 22.15
N SER A 336 9.13 -41.56 21.37
CA SER A 336 10.58 -41.49 21.15
C SER A 336 11.25 -40.67 22.26
N LEU A 337 12.17 -41.30 23.01
CA LEU A 337 12.93 -40.68 24.12
C LEU A 337 14.40 -40.45 23.76
N GLU A 338 14.79 -40.58 22.49
CA GLU A 338 16.18 -40.34 22.07
C GLU A 338 16.58 -38.85 22.20
N PRO A 339 17.84 -38.56 22.55
CA PRO A 339 18.35 -37.20 22.61
C PRO A 339 18.42 -36.56 21.22
N LEU A 340 17.95 -35.32 21.11
CA LEU A 340 17.95 -34.58 19.85
C LEU A 340 19.31 -33.95 19.59
N SER A 341 19.80 -34.07 18.36
CA SER A 341 21.14 -33.56 17.99
C SER A 341 21.10 -32.06 17.65
N ALA A 342 22.26 -31.40 17.71
CA ALA A 342 22.41 -30.00 17.26
C ALA A 342 22.14 -29.83 15.74
N ALA A 343 22.38 -30.87 14.93
CA ALA A 343 22.05 -30.84 13.50
C ALA A 343 20.53 -30.71 13.25
N GLU A 344 19.70 -31.32 14.09
CA GLU A 344 18.24 -31.20 14.01
C GLU A 344 17.75 -29.81 14.43
N LEU A 345 18.45 -29.15 15.36
CA LEU A 345 18.17 -27.77 15.76
C LEU A 345 18.36 -26.82 14.57
N HIS A 346 19.49 -26.92 13.88
CA HIS A 346 19.78 -26.10 12.70
C HIS A 346 18.78 -26.34 11.56
N ASN A 347 18.37 -27.59 11.31
CA ASN A 347 17.39 -27.92 10.29
C ASN A 347 15.98 -27.37 10.61
N LYS A 348 15.62 -27.27 11.90
CA LYS A 348 14.33 -26.74 12.36
C LYS A 348 14.33 -25.21 12.51
N SER A 349 15.50 -24.58 12.52
CA SER A 349 15.67 -23.13 12.64
C SER A 349 15.34 -22.42 11.32
N LEU A 350 14.24 -21.68 11.30
CA LEU A 350 13.79 -20.90 10.13
C LEU A 350 13.80 -19.41 10.48
N SER A 351 14.05 -18.56 9.49
CA SER A 351 14.03 -17.09 9.66
C SER A 351 12.70 -16.58 10.25
N GLY A 352 11.57 -17.19 9.88
CA GLY A 352 10.27 -16.90 10.49
C GLY A 352 10.19 -17.26 11.97
N LEU A 353 10.83 -18.35 12.40
CA LEU A 353 10.85 -18.77 13.81
C LEU A 353 11.64 -17.78 14.68
N ARG A 354 12.73 -17.23 14.14
CA ARG A 354 13.50 -16.19 14.83
C ARG A 354 12.71 -14.90 15.05
N ASN A 355 11.90 -14.50 14.07
CA ASN A 355 11.00 -13.36 14.24
C ASN A 355 9.91 -13.64 15.29
N ALA A 356 9.37 -14.87 15.32
CA ALA A 356 8.42 -15.31 16.35
C ALA A 356 9.06 -15.30 17.76
N ALA A 357 10.33 -15.71 17.87
CA ALA A 357 11.07 -15.67 19.11
C ALA A 357 11.25 -14.23 19.61
N ARG A 358 11.64 -13.30 18.72
CA ARG A 358 11.82 -11.88 19.08
C ARG A 358 10.51 -11.22 19.55
N ILE A 359 9.37 -11.52 18.92
CA ILE A 359 8.08 -10.97 19.37
C ILE A 359 7.63 -11.60 20.71
N GLN A 360 7.94 -12.88 20.96
CA GLN A 360 7.66 -13.50 22.25
C GLN A 360 8.50 -12.87 23.38
N LEU A 361 9.77 -12.54 23.12
CA LEU A 361 10.61 -11.84 24.09
C LEU A 361 10.05 -10.48 24.50
N LYS A 362 9.40 -9.78 23.57
CA LYS A 362 8.67 -8.55 23.87
C LYS A 362 7.49 -8.82 24.81
N ALA A 363 6.65 -9.81 24.48
CA ALA A 363 5.46 -10.12 25.27
C ALA A 363 5.82 -10.60 26.69
N ASP A 364 6.82 -11.48 26.82
CA ASP A 364 7.19 -12.11 28.09
C ASP A 364 8.06 -11.19 28.97
N PHE A 365 8.98 -10.40 28.38
CA PHE A 365 10.02 -9.68 29.12
C PHE A 365 10.10 -8.18 28.81
N GLY A 366 9.23 -7.65 27.94
CA GLY A 366 9.22 -6.24 27.57
C GLY A 366 10.46 -5.81 26.76
N ILE A 367 11.15 -6.75 26.12
CA ILE A 367 12.28 -6.44 25.25
C ILE A 367 11.74 -5.77 23.97
N PRO A 368 12.21 -4.57 23.61
CA PRO A 368 11.72 -3.87 22.42
C PRO A 368 11.92 -4.68 21.14
N TYR A 369 10.97 -4.54 20.21
CA TYR A 369 10.94 -5.21 18.91
C TYR A 369 10.74 -4.22 17.75
N TYR A 370 9.99 -3.14 17.97
CA TYR A 370 9.65 -2.16 16.93
C TYR A 370 10.70 -1.06 16.82
N TYR A 371 11.90 -1.41 16.37
CA TYR A 371 13.02 -0.49 16.25
C TYR A 371 13.87 -0.79 15.01
N GLY A 372 14.73 0.17 14.66
CA GLY A 372 15.58 0.08 13.49
C GLY A 372 14.83 0.46 12.21
N PHE A 373 15.57 1.00 11.25
CA PHE A 373 14.98 1.51 10.01
C PHE A 373 14.24 0.42 9.22
N ASP A 374 14.74 -0.82 9.26
CA ASP A 374 14.10 -1.97 8.62
C ASP A 374 12.67 -2.20 9.13
N GLN A 375 12.51 -2.37 10.44
CA GLN A 375 11.19 -2.63 11.03
C GLN A 375 10.27 -1.44 10.85
N ILE A 376 10.78 -0.22 11.04
CA ILE A 376 10.01 1.02 10.86
C ILE A 376 9.50 1.16 9.42
N SER A 377 10.34 0.83 8.41
CA SER A 377 9.91 0.85 7.02
C SER A 377 8.82 -0.20 6.73
N LEU A 378 8.92 -1.38 7.34
CA LEU A 378 7.90 -2.43 7.19
C LEU A 378 6.57 -2.06 7.85
N LEU A 379 6.59 -1.37 8.99
CA LEU A 379 5.38 -0.96 9.72
C LEU A 379 4.44 -0.11 8.86
N ALA A 380 4.99 0.68 7.95
CA ALA A 380 4.22 1.48 7.00
C ALA A 380 3.44 0.65 5.97
N SER A 381 3.58 -0.68 5.98
CA SER A 381 2.87 -1.60 5.09
C SER A 381 3.00 -1.28 3.60
N TYR A 382 4.20 -0.83 3.21
CA TYR A 382 4.52 -0.36 1.86
C TYR A 382 3.77 0.90 1.40
N ASN A 383 3.07 1.59 2.31
CA ASN A 383 2.48 2.89 2.06
C ASN A 383 3.47 4.02 2.40
N ILE A 384 3.83 4.84 1.42
CA ILE A 384 4.81 5.91 1.60
C ILE A 384 4.29 7.05 2.50
N ASP A 385 3.01 7.40 2.41
CA ASP A 385 2.40 8.45 3.23
C ASP A 385 2.41 8.04 4.70
N GLU A 386 2.13 6.77 4.97
CA GLU A 386 2.19 6.19 6.31
C GLU A 386 3.62 6.19 6.87
N PHE A 387 4.60 5.81 6.04
CA PHE A 387 6.02 5.87 6.43
C PHE A 387 6.43 7.31 6.78
N LEU A 388 6.02 8.28 5.98
CA LEU A 388 6.29 9.69 6.20
C LEU A 388 5.66 10.21 7.50
N GLY A 389 4.45 9.74 7.84
CA GLY A 389 3.83 10.02 9.13
C GLY A 389 4.66 9.50 10.31
N ILE A 390 5.18 8.28 10.22
CA ILE A 390 6.07 7.70 11.24
C ILE A 390 7.39 8.48 11.30
N ALA A 391 8.02 8.74 10.16
CA ALA A 391 9.28 9.46 10.05
C ALA A 391 9.18 10.87 10.65
N SER A 392 8.06 11.58 10.42
CA SER A 392 7.80 12.89 11.01
C SER A 392 7.91 12.86 12.54
N LYS A 393 7.30 11.87 13.22
CA LYS A 393 7.38 11.75 14.68
C LYS A 393 8.77 11.40 15.19
N LEU A 394 9.52 10.59 14.43
CA LEU A 394 10.92 10.30 14.75
C LEU A 394 11.77 11.58 14.63
N TYR A 395 11.56 12.36 13.57
CA TYR A 395 12.23 13.64 13.35
C TYR A 395 11.89 14.67 14.44
N GLU A 396 10.62 14.84 14.79
CA GLU A 396 10.18 15.70 15.89
C GLU A 396 10.95 15.37 17.19
N ARG A 397 11.11 14.09 17.50
CA ARG A 397 11.88 13.66 18.69
C ARG A 397 13.38 13.95 18.56
N LEU A 398 13.97 13.70 17.39
CA LEU A 398 15.37 14.01 17.12
C LEU A 398 15.66 15.50 17.26
N LEU A 399 14.79 16.36 16.74
CA LEU A 399 14.89 17.81 16.85
C LEU A 399 14.81 18.27 18.30
N ALA A 400 13.83 17.76 19.07
CA ALA A 400 13.69 18.08 20.48
C ALA A 400 14.94 17.70 21.30
N LYS A 401 15.60 16.58 20.98
CA LYS A 401 16.86 16.18 21.63
C LYS A 401 18.04 17.05 21.21
N ARG A 402 18.07 17.54 19.98
CA ARG A 402 19.17 18.37 19.47
C ARG A 402 19.25 19.70 20.20
N THR A 403 18.12 20.25 20.61
CA THR A 403 18.08 21.44 21.48
C THR A 403 18.89 21.24 22.77
N VAL A 404 19.09 19.99 23.21
CA VAL A 404 19.79 19.63 24.45
C VAL A 404 21.20 19.04 24.20
N ARG A 405 21.46 18.39 23.06
CA ARG A 405 22.74 17.69 22.75
C ARG A 405 23.21 17.87 21.30
N SER A 406 24.52 17.93 21.07
CA SER A 406 25.14 18.13 19.75
C SER A 406 25.07 16.91 18.82
N THR A 407 25.22 15.70 19.35
CA THR A 407 25.00 14.43 18.62
C THR A 407 23.78 13.70 19.17
N VAL A 408 22.80 13.47 18.30
CA VAL A 408 21.53 12.87 18.69
C VAL A 408 21.34 11.54 17.96
N SER A 409 20.95 10.51 18.71
CA SER A 409 20.34 9.28 18.19
C SER A 409 19.09 8.95 19.02
N LEU A 410 18.20 8.15 18.45
CA LEU A 410 17.04 7.60 19.16
C LEU A 410 17.36 6.21 19.69
N SER A 411 17.15 6.02 20.98
CA SER A 411 17.28 4.71 21.59
C SER A 411 16.21 3.76 21.08
N VAL A 412 16.48 2.46 21.20
CA VAL A 412 15.52 1.41 20.83
C VAL A 412 14.19 1.55 21.61
N LYS A 413 14.24 1.91 22.91
CA LYS A 413 13.05 2.13 23.74
C LYS A 413 12.25 3.36 23.29
N GLU A 414 12.93 4.43 22.87
CA GLU A 414 12.25 5.63 22.36
C GLU A 414 11.58 5.38 21.02
N GLN A 415 12.24 4.67 20.10
CA GLN A 415 11.67 4.29 18.81
C GLN A 415 10.38 3.50 19.01
N GLU A 416 10.43 2.44 19.82
CA GLU A 416 9.24 1.62 20.11
C GLU A 416 8.14 2.43 20.81
N GLY A 417 8.51 3.31 21.74
CA GLY A 417 7.55 4.19 22.41
C GLY A 417 6.83 5.14 21.45
N ILE A 418 7.53 5.68 20.45
CA ILE A 418 6.93 6.55 19.41
C ILE A 418 5.98 5.73 18.54
N VAL A 419 6.41 4.58 18.04
CA VAL A 419 5.61 3.72 17.17
C VAL A 419 4.35 3.23 17.90
N THR A 420 4.47 2.82 19.17
CA THR A 420 3.33 2.37 19.97
C THR A 420 2.32 3.49 20.19
N LYS A 421 2.77 4.72 20.45
CA LYS A 421 1.89 5.89 20.57
C LYS A 421 1.19 6.21 19.25
N LEU A 422 1.91 6.13 18.13
CA LEU A 422 1.34 6.32 16.79
C LEU A 422 0.25 5.29 16.48
N SER A 423 0.51 4.02 16.77
CA SER A 423 -0.47 2.93 16.61
C SER A 423 -1.75 3.17 17.42
N ARG A 424 -1.60 3.61 18.67
CA ARG A 424 -2.73 3.97 19.54
C ARG A 424 -3.54 5.13 19.00
N SER A 425 -2.87 6.21 18.58
CA SER A 425 -3.55 7.37 17.98
C SER A 425 -4.33 6.93 16.76
N ARG A 426 -3.67 6.18 15.86
CA ARG A 426 -4.32 5.68 14.65
C ARG A 426 -5.58 4.90 14.94
N LEU A 427 -5.58 3.98 15.91
CA LEU A 427 -6.77 3.21 16.28
C LEU A 427 -7.86 4.07 16.94
N ALA A 428 -7.48 5.12 17.68
CA ALA A 428 -8.41 6.05 18.29
C ALA A 428 -9.10 6.94 17.26
N ASP A 429 -8.33 7.42 16.28
CA ASP A 429 -8.76 8.39 15.25
C ASP A 429 -9.79 7.78 14.27
N ILE A 430 -9.83 6.44 14.14
CA ILE A 430 -10.85 5.72 13.33
C ILE A 430 -12.28 6.20 13.66
N GLN A 431 -12.57 6.52 14.92
CA GLN A 431 -13.93 6.94 15.29
C GLN A 431 -14.33 8.32 14.72
N GLN A 432 -13.35 9.17 14.42
CA GLN A 432 -13.60 10.57 14.04
C GLN A 432 -13.76 10.76 12.53
N PHE A 433 -13.15 9.89 11.73
CA PHE A 433 -13.05 10.09 10.28
C PHE A 433 -13.93 9.15 9.44
N HIS A 434 -14.70 8.26 10.09
CA HIS A 434 -15.39 7.17 9.40
C HIS A 434 -16.88 7.11 9.70
N THR A 435 -17.66 6.83 8.66
CA THR A 435 -19.14 6.71 8.73
C THR A 435 -19.53 5.57 9.67
N HIS A 436 -18.76 4.47 9.68
CA HIS A 436 -18.92 3.36 10.61
C HIS A 436 -17.73 3.20 11.57
N GLY A 437 -17.10 4.32 11.98
CA GLY A 437 -15.83 4.31 12.72
C GLY A 437 -15.83 3.51 14.03
N GLU A 438 -16.92 3.54 14.81
CA GLU A 438 -17.02 2.75 16.04
C GLU A 438 -17.05 1.24 15.77
N ARG A 439 -17.80 0.83 14.73
CA ARG A 439 -17.90 -0.57 14.30
C ARG A 439 -16.57 -1.06 13.73
N ALA A 440 -15.91 -0.23 12.91
CA ALA A 440 -14.59 -0.51 12.37
C ALA A 440 -13.55 -0.72 13.49
N LYS A 441 -13.48 0.20 14.46
CA LYS A 441 -12.57 0.08 15.61
C LYS A 441 -12.84 -1.18 16.43
N THR A 442 -14.11 -1.47 16.72
CA THR A 442 -14.52 -2.66 17.49
C THR A 442 -14.12 -3.94 16.76
N LEU A 443 -14.38 -4.02 15.46
CA LEU A 443 -14.00 -5.15 14.62
C LEU A 443 -12.47 -5.34 14.56
N LEU A 444 -11.72 -4.29 14.27
CA LEU A 444 -10.24 -4.35 14.19
C LEU A 444 -9.62 -4.74 15.53
N THR A 445 -10.20 -4.26 16.64
CA THR A 445 -9.76 -4.64 17.99
C THR A 445 -9.97 -6.13 18.24
N ALA A 446 -11.12 -6.68 17.85
CA ALA A 446 -11.39 -8.11 17.99
C ALA A 446 -10.45 -8.96 17.12
N ILE A 447 -10.22 -8.55 15.86
CA ILE A 447 -9.26 -9.22 14.96
C ILE A 447 -7.85 -9.15 15.53
N GLY A 448 -7.44 -8.01 16.08
CA GLY A 448 -6.13 -7.80 16.71
C GLY A 448 -5.91 -8.72 17.91
N LYS A 449 -6.89 -8.78 18.82
CA LYS A 449 -6.87 -9.71 19.97
C LYS A 449 -6.77 -11.16 19.52
N PHE A 450 -7.59 -11.57 18.55
CA PHE A 450 -7.55 -12.93 17.99
C PHE A 450 -6.18 -13.27 17.41
N CYS A 451 -5.59 -12.36 16.63
CA CYS A 451 -4.27 -12.53 16.05
C CYS A 451 -3.18 -12.63 17.13
N SER A 452 -3.29 -11.80 18.18
CA SER A 452 -2.36 -11.79 19.32
C SER A 452 -2.41 -13.11 20.09
N GLU A 453 -3.60 -13.59 20.44
CA GLU A 453 -3.82 -14.88 21.12
C GLU A 453 -3.20 -16.06 20.35
N LYS A 454 -3.27 -16.05 19.01
CA LYS A 454 -2.68 -17.11 18.18
C LYS A 454 -1.17 -16.95 17.99
N THR A 455 -0.68 -15.71 17.97
CA THR A 455 0.75 -15.41 17.80
C THR A 455 1.57 -15.81 19.03
N HIS A 456 1.06 -15.51 20.22
CA HIS A 456 1.77 -15.74 21.48
C HIS A 456 1.58 -17.14 22.08
N LEU A 457 1.09 -18.10 21.28
CA LEU A 457 1.10 -19.50 21.69
C LEU A 457 2.55 -19.96 21.85
N ASN A 458 2.88 -20.62 22.96
CA ASN A 458 4.24 -21.05 23.29
C ASN A 458 4.92 -21.90 22.20
N ASN A 459 4.14 -22.63 21.41
CA ASN A 459 4.64 -23.47 20.31
C ASN A 459 4.71 -22.72 18.96
N ALA A 460 4.38 -21.44 18.91
CA ALA A 460 4.34 -20.55 17.75
C ALA A 460 3.93 -21.28 16.47
N PRO A 461 2.71 -21.84 16.37
CA PRO A 461 2.35 -22.81 15.32
C PRO A 461 2.43 -22.20 13.92
N TYR A 462 2.27 -20.88 13.81
CA TYR A 462 2.42 -20.11 12.59
C TYR A 462 3.57 -19.11 12.79
N ALA A 463 4.77 -19.45 12.32
CA ALA A 463 5.90 -18.53 12.33
C ALA A 463 5.83 -17.64 11.07
N PRO A 464 6.04 -16.30 11.15
CA PRO A 464 6.51 -15.50 12.28
C PRO A 464 5.45 -15.07 13.31
N GLY A 465 4.18 -15.33 13.03
CA GLY A 465 3.02 -15.03 13.88
C GLY A 465 1.75 -15.08 13.04
N VAL A 466 0.58 -14.88 13.64
CA VAL A 466 -0.69 -14.70 12.91
C VAL A 466 -1.01 -13.22 12.86
N THR A 467 -1.13 -12.64 11.67
CA THR A 467 -1.41 -11.21 11.48
C THR A 467 -2.67 -10.96 10.65
N GLY A 468 -3.41 -12.02 10.32
CA GLY A 468 -4.57 -11.93 9.45
C GLY A 468 -5.57 -13.06 9.63
N ILE A 469 -6.70 -12.90 8.96
CA ILE A 469 -7.84 -13.81 8.95
C ILE A 469 -8.21 -14.14 7.51
N ALA A 470 -8.86 -15.28 7.28
CA ALA A 470 -9.23 -15.70 5.94
C ALA A 470 -10.67 -16.18 5.85
N PHE A 471 -11.27 -15.97 4.68
CA PHE A 471 -12.61 -16.42 4.35
C PHE A 471 -12.59 -17.19 3.02
N ASP A 472 -13.49 -18.16 2.90
CA ASP A 472 -13.76 -18.81 1.62
C ASP A 472 -14.29 -17.77 0.62
N ASN A 473 -13.88 -17.84 -0.65
CA ASN A 473 -14.38 -16.92 -1.69
C ASN A 473 -15.92 -16.91 -1.78
N LYS A 474 -16.62 -17.98 -1.39
CA LYS A 474 -18.10 -17.97 -1.29
C LYS A 474 -18.63 -16.95 -0.29
N ALA A 475 -17.91 -16.69 0.81
CA ALA A 475 -18.27 -15.69 1.80
C ALA A 475 -18.16 -14.27 1.24
N ILE A 476 -17.20 -14.02 0.35
CA ILE A 476 -17.07 -12.72 -0.33
C ILE A 476 -18.29 -12.42 -1.20
N LEU A 477 -18.79 -13.42 -1.93
CA LEU A 477 -20.02 -13.27 -2.73
C LEU A 477 -21.22 -12.89 -1.84
N GLN A 478 -21.33 -13.46 -0.64
CA GLN A 478 -22.39 -13.12 0.31
C GLN A 478 -22.27 -11.68 0.84
N LEU A 479 -21.05 -11.19 1.09
CA LEU A 479 -20.82 -9.79 1.45
C LEU A 479 -21.21 -8.84 0.30
N GLN A 480 -20.90 -9.22 -0.95
CA GLN A 480 -21.28 -8.44 -2.14
C GLN A 480 -22.78 -8.40 -2.36
N GLU A 481 -23.48 -9.52 -2.19
CA GLU A 481 -24.94 -9.57 -2.27
C GLU A 481 -25.59 -8.63 -1.25
N GLY A 482 -25.03 -8.55 -0.04
CA GLY A 482 -25.47 -7.62 1.00
C GLY A 482 -25.31 -6.13 0.65
N LEU A 483 -24.44 -5.78 -0.31
CA LEU A 483 -24.25 -4.40 -0.77
C LEU A 483 -25.24 -3.99 -1.88
N ARG A 484 -25.98 -4.95 -2.46
CA ARG A 484 -26.91 -4.66 -3.57
C ARG A 484 -28.16 -3.90 -3.08
N PRO A 485 -28.66 -2.91 -3.85
CA PRO A 485 -29.91 -2.23 -3.52
C PRO A 485 -31.07 -3.22 -3.41
N GLY A 486 -31.78 -3.24 -2.28
CA GLY A 486 -32.93 -4.12 -2.04
C GLY A 486 -32.60 -5.53 -1.51
N ALA A 487 -31.33 -5.88 -1.34
CA ALA A 487 -30.95 -7.12 -0.65
C ALA A 487 -31.29 -7.04 0.85
N GLY A 488 -31.67 -8.18 1.45
CA GLY A 488 -32.00 -8.27 2.88
C GLY A 488 -30.84 -7.80 3.79
N LYS A 489 -31.17 -7.41 5.03
CA LYS A 489 -30.25 -6.80 6.02
C LYS A 489 -29.06 -7.66 6.51
N GLY A 490 -28.80 -8.85 5.94
CA GLY A 490 -27.93 -9.87 6.53
C GLY A 490 -26.53 -9.38 6.92
N TYR A 491 -25.66 -9.12 5.93
CA TYR A 491 -24.26 -8.72 6.14
C TYR A 491 -23.92 -7.33 5.55
N ALA A 492 -24.91 -6.54 5.18
CA ALA A 492 -24.72 -5.26 4.51
C ALA A 492 -23.85 -4.27 5.32
N GLU A 493 -24.09 -4.19 6.64
CA GLU A 493 -23.31 -3.32 7.53
C GLU A 493 -21.86 -3.80 7.65
N LEU A 494 -21.64 -5.10 7.83
CA LEU A 494 -20.30 -5.70 7.89
C LEU A 494 -19.52 -5.45 6.58
N ALA A 495 -20.17 -5.59 5.43
CA ALA A 495 -19.54 -5.34 4.13
C ALA A 495 -19.09 -3.88 3.98
N LYS A 496 -19.92 -2.92 4.41
CA LYS A 496 -19.56 -1.48 4.43
C LYS A 496 -18.39 -1.19 5.37
N VAL A 497 -18.40 -1.76 6.57
CA VAL A 497 -17.32 -1.60 7.54
C VAL A 497 -16.00 -2.16 7.01
N ILE A 498 -16.02 -3.36 6.43
CA ILE A 498 -14.81 -3.96 5.82
C ILE A 498 -14.33 -3.09 4.66
N GLN A 499 -15.24 -2.60 3.80
CA GLN A 499 -14.90 -1.72 2.70
C GLN A 499 -14.22 -0.44 3.19
N GLU A 500 -14.72 0.17 4.26
CA GLU A 500 -14.11 1.35 4.89
C GLU A 500 -12.74 1.04 5.50
N CYS A 501 -12.59 -0.11 6.19
CA CYS A 501 -11.29 -0.54 6.72
C CYS A 501 -10.24 -0.78 5.62
N VAL A 502 -10.64 -1.35 4.48
CA VAL A 502 -9.74 -1.50 3.32
C VAL A 502 -9.48 -0.15 2.67
N ALA A 503 -10.50 0.71 2.59
CA ALA A 503 -10.44 2.08 2.06
C ALA A 503 -9.40 2.96 2.80
N GLU A 504 -9.11 2.65 4.05
CA GLU A 504 -8.28 3.49 4.92
C GLU A 504 -6.94 2.82 5.27
N ASN A 505 -6.58 1.81 4.48
CA ASN A 505 -5.37 1.00 4.67
C ASN A 505 -5.28 0.40 6.09
N LEU A 506 -6.41 0.07 6.72
CA LEU A 506 -6.48 -0.57 8.04
C LEU A 506 -6.47 -2.10 7.89
N LEU A 507 -7.00 -2.61 6.76
CA LEU A 507 -6.92 -4.00 6.34
C LEU A 507 -6.30 -4.11 4.94
N LEU A 508 -5.34 -5.00 4.79
CA LEU A 508 -4.70 -5.36 3.52
C LEU A 508 -5.32 -6.68 3.02
N VAL A 509 -5.77 -6.72 1.77
CA VAL A 509 -6.49 -7.89 1.22
C VAL A 509 -5.63 -8.61 0.19
N ASP A 510 -5.30 -9.87 0.45
CA ASP A 510 -4.68 -10.78 -0.52
C ASP A 510 -5.77 -11.74 -1.03
N ARG A 511 -6.02 -11.73 -2.34
CA ARG A 511 -7.08 -12.52 -3.00
C ARG A 511 -6.55 -13.82 -3.59
N ASP A 512 -7.43 -14.80 -3.73
CA ASP A 512 -7.17 -16.09 -4.39
C ASP A 512 -5.95 -16.87 -3.86
N VAL A 513 -5.69 -16.76 -2.55
CA VAL A 513 -4.65 -17.52 -1.88
C VAL A 513 -5.03 -19.00 -1.92
N LYS A 514 -4.23 -19.80 -2.63
CA LYS A 514 -4.44 -21.24 -2.79
C LYS A 514 -3.79 -22.00 -1.63
N GLN A 515 -4.60 -22.62 -0.79
CA GLN A 515 -4.11 -23.49 0.29
C GLN A 515 -5.12 -24.60 0.58
N GLY A 516 -4.60 -25.84 0.74
CA GLY A 516 -5.42 -27.00 1.11
C GLY A 516 -6.53 -27.33 0.09
N GLY A 517 -6.26 -27.12 -1.20
CA GLY A 517 -7.24 -27.35 -2.28
C GLY A 517 -8.37 -26.33 -2.36
N LYS A 518 -8.38 -25.30 -1.50
CA LYS A 518 -9.36 -24.20 -1.49
C LYS A 518 -8.71 -22.88 -1.87
N ARG A 519 -9.55 -21.92 -2.29
CA ARG A 519 -9.16 -20.52 -2.52
C ARG A 519 -9.69 -19.67 -1.38
N TRP A 520 -8.82 -18.85 -0.84
CA TRP A 520 -9.08 -18.00 0.30
C TRP A 520 -8.88 -16.54 -0.09
N THR A 521 -9.71 -15.68 0.48
CA THR A 521 -9.44 -14.26 0.58
C THR A 521 -8.92 -13.98 1.98
N VAL A 522 -7.68 -13.49 2.08
CA VAL A 522 -6.99 -13.22 3.34
C VAL A 522 -7.00 -11.73 3.59
N MET A 523 -7.38 -11.33 4.80
CA MET A 523 -7.34 -9.96 5.28
C MET A 523 -6.30 -9.87 6.39
N TYR A 524 -5.24 -9.11 6.15
CA TYR A 524 -4.21 -8.81 7.13
C TYR A 524 -4.48 -7.48 7.81
N LEU A 525 -4.22 -7.39 9.11
CA LEU A 525 -4.16 -6.11 9.78
C LEU A 525 -3.01 -5.29 9.21
N ASN A 526 -3.23 -3.99 9.03
CA ASN A 526 -2.13 -3.06 8.80
C ASN A 526 -1.09 -3.22 9.93
N ARG A 527 0.19 -3.26 9.56
CA ARG A 527 1.28 -3.57 10.50
C ARG A 527 1.42 -2.52 11.60
N LEU A 528 1.22 -1.24 11.31
CA LEU A 528 1.20 -0.18 12.32
C LEU A 528 0.03 -0.38 13.29
N VAL A 529 -1.15 -0.78 12.82
CA VAL A 529 -2.29 -1.13 13.70
C VAL A 529 -1.96 -2.38 14.53
N GLY A 530 -1.28 -3.36 13.93
CA GLY A 530 -0.82 -4.58 14.60
C GLY A 530 0.12 -4.35 15.78
N VAL A 531 0.88 -3.25 15.80
CA VAL A 531 1.76 -2.86 16.91
C VAL A 531 1.02 -2.83 18.25
N GLN A 532 -0.22 -2.31 18.27
CA GLN A 532 -1.01 -2.20 19.50
C GLN A 532 -1.40 -3.56 20.10
N PHE A 533 -1.29 -4.63 19.32
CA PHE A 533 -1.60 -6.01 19.71
C PHE A 533 -0.36 -6.90 19.77
N ASP A 534 0.83 -6.29 19.79
CA ASP A 534 2.12 -6.98 19.86
C ASP A 534 2.34 -8.00 18.72
N LEU A 535 1.90 -7.64 17.51
CA LEU A 535 2.03 -8.47 16.31
C LEU A 535 3.35 -8.21 15.55
N PRO A 536 3.93 -9.23 14.88
CA PRO A 536 5.17 -9.06 14.13
C PRO A 536 5.04 -8.10 12.93
N CYS A 537 6.12 -7.38 12.59
CA CYS A 537 6.14 -6.48 11.43
C CYS A 537 6.17 -7.24 10.11
N SER A 538 6.76 -8.44 10.10
CA SER A 538 6.74 -9.31 8.92
C SER A 538 5.31 -9.78 8.65
N ARG A 539 4.97 -10.00 7.37
CA ARG A 539 3.68 -10.60 7.01
C ARG A 539 3.57 -11.99 7.64
N GLY A 540 2.64 -12.16 8.57
CA GLY A 540 2.39 -13.40 9.28
C GLY A 540 1.52 -14.38 8.50
N GLY A 541 1.23 -15.51 9.15
CA GLY A 541 0.18 -16.43 8.74
C GLY A 541 -1.22 -15.87 9.01
N TRP A 542 -2.21 -16.66 8.64
CA TRP A 542 -3.63 -16.32 8.80
C TRP A 542 -4.41 -17.52 9.34
N GLN A 543 -5.60 -17.25 9.87
CA GLN A 543 -6.53 -18.30 10.32
C GLN A 543 -7.92 -18.13 9.67
N PRO A 544 -8.58 -19.24 9.29
CA PRO A 544 -9.91 -19.18 8.73
C PRO A 544 -10.93 -18.74 9.79
N VAL A 545 -11.83 -17.83 9.42
CA VAL A 545 -12.91 -17.31 10.28
C VAL A 545 -14.23 -17.32 9.48
N THR A 546 -15.38 -17.36 10.15
CA THR A 546 -16.69 -17.29 9.49
C THR A 546 -17.25 -15.86 9.47
N LEU A 547 -18.13 -15.53 8.52
CA LEU A 547 -18.77 -14.20 8.48
C LEU A 547 -19.62 -13.93 9.73
N ASN A 548 -20.28 -14.95 10.27
CA ASN A 548 -21.03 -14.85 11.52
C ASN A 548 -20.15 -14.46 12.71
N ALA A 549 -18.94 -15.03 12.78
CA ALA A 549 -17.97 -14.66 13.81
C ALA A 549 -17.56 -13.19 13.67
N LEU A 550 -17.24 -12.73 12.46
CA LEU A 550 -16.92 -11.31 12.24
C LEU A 550 -18.07 -10.37 12.57
N LEU A 551 -19.28 -10.73 12.15
CA LEU A 551 -20.47 -9.94 12.44
C LEU A 551 -20.62 -9.80 13.96
N ARG A 552 -20.48 -10.91 14.71
CA ARG A 552 -20.48 -10.88 16.18
C ARG A 552 -19.37 -10.01 16.74
N TRP A 553 -18.13 -10.18 16.28
CA TRP A 553 -16.96 -9.42 16.74
C TRP A 553 -17.13 -7.91 16.53
N MET A 554 -17.78 -7.50 15.44
CA MET A 554 -18.11 -6.09 15.16
C MET A 554 -19.07 -5.47 16.19
N TYR A 555 -19.92 -6.28 16.82
CA TYR A 555 -20.82 -5.83 17.89
C TYR A 555 -20.25 -6.02 19.30
N THR A 556 -19.46 -7.08 19.55
CA THR A 556 -18.99 -7.44 20.90
C THR A 556 -17.58 -6.93 21.21
N GLY A 557 -16.72 -6.72 20.22
CA GLY A 557 -15.30 -6.37 20.42
C GLY A 557 -14.45 -7.49 21.01
N GLU A 558 -14.97 -8.72 21.04
CA GLU A 558 -14.33 -9.89 21.63
C GLU A 558 -14.28 -11.06 20.65
N PRO A 559 -13.10 -11.67 20.46
CA PRO A 559 -12.95 -12.86 19.65
C PRO A 559 -13.45 -14.08 20.44
N THR A 560 -14.76 -14.28 20.47
CA THR A 560 -15.31 -15.54 20.97
C THR A 560 -15.01 -16.65 19.98
N VAL A 561 -14.11 -17.54 20.36
CA VAL A 561 -13.83 -18.80 19.65
C VAL A 561 -14.97 -19.75 19.99
N ASN A 562 -15.84 -20.03 19.01
CA ASN A 562 -16.67 -21.25 19.05
C ASN A 562 -15.91 -22.35 18.33
#